data_AF-A0A8B3DMY4-F1
#
_entry.id   AF-A0A8B3DMY4-F1
#
_cell.length_a   1.000
_cell.length_b   1.000
_cell.length_c   1.000
_cell.angle_alpha   90.00
_cell.angle_beta   90.00
_cell.angle_gamma   90.00
#
_symmetry.space_group_name_H-M   'P 1'
#
loop_
_entity.id
_entity.type
_entity.pdbx_description
1 polymer ?
#
loop_
_entity_poly.entity_id
_entity_poly.type
_entity_poly.pdbx_seq_one_letter_code
_entity_poly.pdbx_strand_id
1 'polypeptide(L)'
;MDSSQAIYNAFFKAQDRFLHVYAPSGFEPDVIHDYIHWGMVLSSIYDHDAEHENLLLCELYLRQVYFHLLDAIQDPARSRIFRRVCLDSIHTPLLCLKRYYYQFEDGDVKFLSLQQQLRLIQTPLD
;
A
#
# COMPACT_ATOMS: atom_id res chain seq x y z
N MET A 1 -7.62 1.55 -26.18
CA MET A 1 -7.07 0.78 -25.06
C MET A 1 -8.03 0.96 -23.91
N ASP A 2 -8.54 -0.11 -23.33
CA ASP A 2 -9.43 0.00 -22.16
C ASP A 2 -8.70 0.73 -21.04
N SER A 3 -9.34 1.76 -20.49
CA SER A 3 -8.80 2.58 -19.38
C SER A 3 -8.33 1.69 -18.22
N SER A 4 -9.13 0.66 -17.89
CA SER A 4 -8.83 -0.31 -16.84
C SER A 4 -7.57 -1.12 -17.12
N GLN A 5 -7.35 -1.55 -18.37
CA GLN A 5 -6.15 -2.31 -18.74
C GLN A 5 -4.88 -1.48 -18.57
N ALA A 6 -4.94 -0.17 -18.83
CA ALA A 6 -3.81 0.73 -18.61
C ALA A 6 -3.48 0.85 -17.12
N ILE A 7 -4.49 0.97 -16.24
CA ILE A 7 -4.32 1.07 -14.79
C ILE A 7 -3.71 -0.21 -14.22
N TYR A 8 -4.21 -1.37 -14.62
CA TYR A 8 -3.65 -2.66 -14.24
C TYR A 8 -2.17 -2.80 -14.64
N ASN A 9 -1.85 -2.48 -15.90
CA ASN A 9 -0.48 -2.52 -16.37
C ASN A 9 0.44 -1.57 -15.61
N ALA A 10 -0.05 -0.37 -15.24
CA ALA A 10 0.73 0.59 -14.48
C ALA A 10 0.97 0.11 -13.05
N PHE A 11 -0.06 -0.44 -12.39
CA PHE A 11 0.03 -1.04 -11.06
C PHE A 11 1.06 -2.18 -11.01
N PHE A 12 0.96 -3.17 -11.89
CA PHE A 12 1.88 -4.31 -11.86
C PHE A 12 3.32 -3.90 -12.18
N LYS A 13 3.52 -2.97 -13.12
CA LYS A 13 4.87 -2.42 -13.38
C LYS A 13 5.45 -1.67 -12.17
N ALA A 14 4.62 -0.91 -11.46
CA ALA A 14 5.07 -0.21 -10.26
C ALA A 14 5.35 -1.19 -9.10
N GLN A 15 4.53 -2.23 -8.97
CA GLN A 15 4.75 -3.33 -8.03
C GLN A 15 6.07 -4.05 -8.30
N ASP A 16 6.35 -4.43 -9.55
CA ASP A 16 7.58 -5.12 -9.90
C ASP A 16 8.81 -4.27 -9.53
N ARG A 17 8.76 -2.96 -9.80
CA ARG A 17 9.82 -2.02 -9.39
C ARG A 17 9.96 -1.94 -7.87
N PHE A 18 8.85 -1.90 -7.14
CA PHE A 18 8.86 -1.84 -5.69
C PHE A 18 9.44 -3.13 -5.08
N LEU A 19 9.02 -4.29 -5.57
CA LEU A 19 9.45 -5.60 -5.07
C LEU A 19 10.89 -5.94 -5.44
N HIS A 20 11.45 -5.27 -6.45
CA HIS A 20 12.86 -5.43 -6.79
C HIS A 20 13.77 -5.02 -5.61
N VAL A 21 14.70 -5.91 -5.24
CA VAL A 21 15.59 -5.75 -4.06
C VAL A 21 16.40 -4.45 -4.14
N TYR A 22 16.85 -4.10 -5.35
CA TYR A 22 17.64 -2.90 -5.61
C TYR A 22 16.80 -1.88 -6.36
N ALA A 23 16.31 -0.87 -5.64
CA ALA A 23 15.85 0.36 -6.27
C ALA A 23 17.09 1.15 -6.75
N PRO A 24 17.05 1.78 -7.94
CA PRO A 24 18.12 2.68 -8.37
C PRO A 24 18.35 3.76 -7.32
N SER A 25 19.61 3.92 -6.87
CA SER A 25 19.97 4.89 -5.84
C SER A 25 19.50 6.30 -6.22
N GLY A 26 18.76 6.97 -5.33
CA GLY A 26 18.19 8.29 -5.55
C GLY A 26 16.77 8.27 -6.12
N PHE A 27 16.27 7.12 -6.57
CA PHE A 27 14.92 6.94 -7.11
C PHE A 27 14.01 6.15 -6.16
N GLU A 28 14.45 5.85 -4.93
CA GLU A 28 13.61 5.17 -3.94
C GLU A 28 12.26 5.87 -3.72
N PRO A 29 12.20 7.22 -3.56
CA PRO A 29 10.93 7.91 -3.41
C PRO A 29 9.99 7.71 -4.59
N ASP A 30 10.50 7.79 -5.82
CA ASP A 30 9.69 7.66 -7.02
C ASP A 30 9.11 6.25 -7.14
N VAL A 31 9.92 5.21 -6.88
CA VAL A 31 9.47 3.82 -6.90
C VAL A 31 8.37 3.57 -5.87
N ILE A 32 8.52 4.10 -4.66
CA ILE A 32 7.58 3.91 -3.56
C ILE A 32 6.27 4.68 -3.82
N HIS A 33 6.38 5.96 -4.18
CA HIS A 33 5.21 6.80 -4.41
C HIS A 33 4.41 6.36 -5.64
N ASP A 34 5.07 5.94 -6.71
CA ASP A 34 4.39 5.42 -7.90
C ASP A 34 3.63 4.13 -7.60
N TYR A 35 4.21 3.22 -6.81
CA TYR A 35 3.49 2.01 -6.40
C TYR A 35 2.28 2.31 -5.51
N ILE A 36 2.43 3.20 -4.52
CA ILE A 36 1.31 3.64 -3.68
C ILE A 36 0.24 4.29 -4.54
N HIS A 37 0.61 5.21 -5.43
CA HIS A 37 -0.31 5.92 -6.31
C HIS A 37 -1.15 4.94 -7.13
N TRP A 38 -0.52 4.04 -7.87
CA TRP A 38 -1.26 3.08 -8.69
C TRP A 38 -2.08 2.09 -7.87
N GLY A 39 -1.62 1.74 -6.67
CA GLY A 39 -2.42 0.93 -5.75
C GLY A 39 -3.71 1.63 -5.31
N MET A 40 -3.64 2.92 -4.98
CA MET A 40 -4.83 3.69 -4.60
C MET A 40 -5.77 3.88 -5.79
N VAL A 41 -5.23 4.21 -6.97
CA VAL A 41 -6.00 4.34 -8.21
C VAL A 41 -6.72 3.02 -8.53
N LEU A 42 -6.00 1.90 -8.53
CA LEU A 42 -6.60 0.59 -8.81
C LEU A 42 -7.66 0.19 -7.78
N SER A 43 -7.44 0.45 -6.48
CA SER A 43 -8.46 0.17 -5.46
C SER A 43 -9.72 1.01 -5.65
N SER A 44 -9.58 2.26 -6.09
CA SER A 44 -10.72 3.18 -6.26
C SER A 44 -11.70 2.77 -7.37
N ILE A 45 -11.24 1.94 -8.33
CA ILE A 45 -12.11 1.35 -9.36
C ILE A 45 -13.18 0.43 -8.73
N TYR A 46 -12.85 -0.16 -7.59
CA TYR A 46 -13.67 -1.17 -6.91
C TYR A 46 -14.32 -0.65 -5.62
N ASP A 47 -14.17 0.64 -5.32
CA ASP A 47 -14.70 1.25 -4.10
C ASP A 47 -16.23 1.26 -4.11
N HIS A 48 -16.82 1.57 -2.97
CA HIS A 48 -18.28 1.66 -2.83
C HIS A 48 -18.86 2.69 -3.81
N ASP A 49 -20.01 2.38 -4.41
CA ASP A 49 -20.71 3.18 -5.42
C ASP A 49 -19.95 3.34 -6.76
N ALA A 50 -18.84 2.63 -6.98
CA ALA A 50 -18.13 2.64 -8.25
C ALA A 50 -18.84 1.78 -9.33
N GLU A 51 -18.63 2.12 -10.61
CA GLU A 51 -19.19 1.36 -11.75
C GLU A 51 -18.80 -0.12 -11.75
N HIS A 52 -17.61 -0.42 -11.22
CA HIS A 52 -17.08 -1.77 -11.10
C HIS A 52 -16.95 -2.20 -9.63
N GLU A 53 -17.86 -1.76 -8.76
CA GLU A 53 -17.81 -2.05 -7.32
C GLU A 53 -17.46 -3.53 -7.04
N ASN A 54 -16.39 -3.71 -6.28
CA ASN A 54 -15.99 -5.01 -5.77
C ASN A 54 -15.18 -4.82 -4.49
N LEU A 55 -15.88 -4.77 -3.37
CA LEU A 55 -15.29 -4.43 -2.07
C LEU A 55 -14.15 -5.39 -1.67
N LEU A 56 -14.16 -6.65 -2.16
CA LEU A 56 -13.06 -7.60 -1.93
C LEU A 56 -11.80 -7.21 -2.70
N LEU A 57 -11.92 -6.78 -3.96
CA LEU A 57 -10.78 -6.29 -4.75
C LEU A 57 -10.27 -4.94 -4.22
N CYS A 58 -11.16 -4.07 -3.76
CA CYS A 58 -10.77 -2.83 -3.08
C CYS A 58 -9.88 -3.15 -1.85
N GLU A 59 -10.36 -4.02 -0.95
CA GLU A 59 -9.59 -4.44 0.23
C GLU A 59 -8.26 -5.11 -0.18
N LEU A 60 -8.31 -6.01 -1.16
CA LEU A 60 -7.14 -6.76 -1.62
C LEU A 60 -5.99 -5.82 -2.01
N TYR A 61 -6.25 -4.84 -2.88
CA TYR A 61 -5.20 -3.93 -3.36
C TYR A 61 -4.72 -2.98 -2.28
N LEU A 62 -5.62 -2.46 -1.43
CA LEU A 62 -5.24 -1.62 -0.31
C LEU A 62 -4.35 -2.36 0.69
N ARG A 63 -4.73 -3.58 1.07
CA ARG A 63 -3.94 -4.43 1.97
C ARG A 63 -2.61 -4.79 1.35
N GLN A 64 -2.59 -5.16 0.07
CA GLN A 64 -1.36 -5.56 -0.61
C GLN A 64 -0.29 -4.45 -0.55
N VAL A 65 -0.65 -3.21 -0.89
CA VAL A 65 0.26 -2.08 -0.79
C VAL A 65 0.71 -1.86 0.66
N TYR A 66 -0.22 -1.90 1.61
CA TYR A 66 0.07 -1.70 3.02
C TYR A 66 1.06 -2.73 3.56
N PHE A 67 0.82 -4.03 3.31
CA PHE A 67 1.69 -5.10 3.79
C PHE A 67 3.06 -5.10 3.10
N HIS A 68 3.12 -4.84 1.80
CA HIS A 68 4.40 -4.66 1.11
C HIS A 68 5.25 -3.52 1.69
N LEU A 69 4.61 -2.42 2.13
CA LEU A 69 5.31 -1.35 2.84
C LEU A 69 5.79 -1.80 4.22
N LEU A 70 4.96 -2.49 5.01
CA LEU A 70 5.36 -3.03 6.32
C LEU A 70 6.57 -3.97 6.21
N ASP A 71 6.56 -4.86 5.22
CA ASP A 71 7.65 -5.79 4.96
C ASP A 71 8.92 -5.03 4.55
N ALA A 72 8.78 -4.06 3.64
CA ALA A 72 9.91 -3.26 3.19
C ALA A 72 10.54 -2.42 4.30
N ILE A 73 9.76 -1.93 5.29
CA ILE A 73 10.28 -1.16 6.44
C ILE A 73 11.16 -2.06 7.33
N GLN A 74 10.77 -3.32 7.52
CA GLN A 74 11.48 -4.28 8.36
C GLN A 74 12.68 -4.94 7.67
N ASP A 75 12.68 -4.98 6.34
CA ASP A 75 13.69 -5.69 5.57
C ASP A 75 15.09 -5.04 5.70
N PRO A 76 16.07 -5.71 6.35
CA PRO A 76 17.42 -5.17 6.51
C PRO A 76 18.20 -5.11 5.19
N ALA A 77 17.79 -5.87 4.17
CA ALA A 77 18.40 -5.83 2.84
C ALA A 77 18.03 -4.55 2.06
N ARG A 78 16.94 -3.87 2.45
CA ARG A 78 16.55 -2.59 1.86
C ARG A 78 17.42 -1.44 2.37
N SER A 79 17.68 -0.47 1.49
CA SER A 79 18.42 0.74 1.87
C SER A 79 17.71 1.47 3.01
N ARG A 80 18.48 2.17 3.86
CA ARG A 80 17.91 2.97 4.95
C ARG A 80 16.95 4.04 4.43
N ILE A 81 17.25 4.61 3.26
CA ILE A 81 16.40 5.60 2.60
C ILE A 81 15.08 4.95 2.18
N PHE A 82 15.13 3.80 1.51
CA PHE A 82 13.92 3.07 1.09
C PHE A 82 13.00 2.78 2.28
N ARG A 83 13.55 2.21 3.36
CA ARG A 83 12.82 1.94 4.60
C ARG A 83 12.18 3.19 5.19
N ARG A 84 12.92 4.30 5.24
CA ARG A 84 12.44 5.56 5.79
C ARG A 84 11.30 6.13 4.97
N VAL A 85 11.43 6.13 3.64
CA VAL A 85 10.38 6.62 2.76
C VAL A 85 9.13 5.73 2.86
N CYS A 86 9.28 4.40 2.86
CA CYS A 86 8.15 3.50 3.10
C CYS A 86 7.42 3.83 4.42
N LEU A 87 8.18 4.09 5.48
CA LEU A 87 7.63 4.46 6.79
C LEU A 87 6.87 5.79 6.73
N ASP A 88 7.44 6.82 6.10
CA ASP A 88 6.82 8.14 6.00
C ASP A 88 5.57 8.11 5.09
N SER A 89 5.55 7.26 4.06
CA SER A 89 4.43 7.13 3.11
C SER A 89 3.32 6.15 3.54
N ILE A 90 3.53 5.32 4.57
CA ILE A 90 2.59 4.25 4.95
C ILE A 90 1.21 4.74 5.41
N HIS A 91 1.13 6.00 5.85
CA HIS A 91 -0.11 6.60 6.31
C HIS A 91 -1.17 6.69 5.20
N THR A 92 -0.76 6.79 3.93
CA THR A 92 -1.67 6.87 2.78
C THR A 92 -2.53 5.61 2.64
N PRO A 93 -1.96 4.40 2.42
CA PRO A 93 -2.77 3.18 2.36
C PRO A 93 -3.48 2.88 3.69
N LEU A 94 -2.88 3.22 4.84
CA LEU A 94 -3.52 3.02 6.14
C LEU A 94 -4.79 3.89 6.28
N LEU A 95 -4.79 5.13 5.79
CA LEU A 95 -5.97 6.00 5.80
C LEU A 95 -7.06 5.47 4.85
N CYS A 96 -6.70 4.98 3.67
CA CYS A 96 -7.65 4.35 2.75
C CYS A 96 -8.27 3.10 3.35
N LEU A 97 -7.47 2.23 4.01
CA LEU A 97 -7.97 1.07 4.75
C LEU A 97 -8.90 1.48 5.89
N LYS A 98 -8.60 2.57 6.60
CA LYS A 98 -9.51 3.12 7.62
C LYS A 98 -10.87 3.45 7.00
N ARG A 99 -10.87 4.22 5.91
CA ARG A 99 -12.11 4.62 5.23
C ARG A 99 -12.92 3.42 4.77
N TYR A 100 -12.24 2.42 4.17
CA TYR A 100 -12.85 1.17 3.75
C TYR A 100 -13.50 0.42 4.92
N TYR A 101 -12.76 0.12 5.99
CA TYR A 101 -13.30 -0.70 7.06
C TYR A 101 -14.44 -0.05 7.83
N TYR A 102 -14.47 1.28 7.96
CA TYR A 102 -15.55 1.99 8.66
C TYR A 102 -16.93 1.83 8.00
N GLN A 103 -17.00 1.25 6.81
CA GLN A 103 -18.25 0.93 6.12
C GLN A 103 -18.89 -0.39 6.61
N PHE A 104 -18.17 -1.20 7.40
CA PHE A 104 -18.59 -2.54 7.84
C PHE A 104 -18.72 -2.65 9.36
N GLU A 105 -19.55 -3.59 9.80
CA GLU A 105 -19.61 -4.01 11.21
C GLU A 105 -18.24 -4.57 11.64
N ASP A 106 -17.80 -4.24 12.86
CA ASP A 106 -16.47 -4.55 13.41
C ASP A 106 -15.26 -4.06 12.57
N GLY A 107 -15.48 -3.09 11.68
CA GLY A 107 -14.43 -2.51 10.86
C GLY A 107 -13.33 -1.80 11.66
N ASP A 108 -13.69 -1.22 12.80
CA ASP A 108 -12.76 -0.61 13.75
C ASP A 108 -11.78 -1.65 14.33
N VAL A 109 -12.25 -2.86 14.65
CA VAL A 109 -11.41 -3.98 15.11
C VAL A 109 -10.38 -4.35 14.05
N LYS A 110 -10.81 -4.48 12.78
CA LYS A 110 -9.89 -4.75 11.66
C LYS A 110 -8.85 -3.64 11.50
N PHE A 111 -9.28 -2.39 11.57
CA PHE A 111 -8.38 -1.24 11.45
C PHE A 111 -7.38 -1.16 12.61
N LEU A 112 -7.82 -1.39 13.85
CA LEU A 112 -6.96 -1.40 15.04
C LEU A 112 -5.87 -2.47 14.94
N SER A 113 -6.18 -3.64 14.39
CA SER A 113 -5.21 -4.71 14.12
C SER A 113 -4.10 -4.24 13.18
N LEU A 114 -4.43 -3.54 12.09
CA LEU A 114 -3.42 -2.97 11.19
C LEU A 114 -2.56 -1.92 11.90
N GLN A 115 -3.19 -0.99 12.64
CA GLN A 115 -2.42 -0.01 13.40
C GLN A 115 -1.47 -0.65 14.42
N GLN A 116 -1.89 -1.76 15.05
CA GLN A 116 -1.03 -2.51 15.96
C GLN A 116 0.18 -3.09 15.27
N GLN A 117 0.04 -3.64 14.06
CA GLN A 117 1.16 -4.16 13.27
C GLN A 117 2.17 -3.05 12.95
N LEU A 118 1.72 -1.87 12.51
CA LEU A 118 2.63 -0.74 12.28
C LEU A 118 3.35 -0.29 13.55
N ARG A 119 2.65 -0.24 14.70
CA ARG A 119 3.27 0.13 15.98
C ARG A 119 4.38 -0.84 16.37
N LEU A 120 4.20 -2.14 16.16
CA LEU A 120 5.22 -3.15 16.48
C LEU A 120 6.52 -2.93 15.68
N ILE A 121 6.40 -2.47 14.43
CA ILE A 121 7.56 -2.17 13.57
C ILE A 121 8.23 -0.85 13.95
N GLN A 122 7.43 0.14 14.35
CA GLN A 122 7.92 1.46 14.77
C GLN A 122 8.54 1.47 16.16
N THR A 123 8.28 0.45 16.98
CA THR A 123 8.84 0.35 18.32
C THR A 123 10.33 0.05 18.18
N PRO A 124 11.24 0.91 18.69
CA PRO A 124 12.64 0.55 18.79
C PRO A 124 12.70 -0.72 19.67
N LEU A 125 13.34 -1.78 19.19
CA LEU A 125 13.84 -2.79 20.10
C LEU A 125 14.98 -2.11 20.87
N ASP A 126 14.67 -1.66 22.09
CA ASP A 126 15.63 -1.16 23.06
C ASP A 126 16.82 -2.12 23.24
#